data_AF-A0AAU6B8K2-F1
#
_entry.id   AF-A0AAU6B8K2-F1
#
_cell.length_a   1.000
_cell.length_b   1.000
_cell.length_c   1.000
_cell.angle_alpha   90.00
_cell.angle_beta   90.00
_cell.angle_gamma   90.00
#
_symmetry.space_group_name_H-M   'P 1'
#
loop_
_entity.id
_entity.type
_entity.pdbx_description
1 polymer ?
#
loop_
_entity_poly.entity_id
_entity_poly.type
_entity_poly.pdbx_seq_one_letter_code
_entity_poly.pdbx_strand_id
1 'polypeptide(L)'
;MSSAIALAEGAVSDGFDVGIGDLLDGIAAPELELPCRSRDADLWFAESPAELERAKALCADCPVREACLAGALARREPWGVWGGEIFERGVVIARKRPRGRPRKNAALEPAAVARSAAA
;
A
#
# COMPACT_ATOMS: atom_id res chain seq x y z
N MET A 1 -43.20 52.50 32.52
CA MET A 1 -44.16 51.40 32.27
C MET A 1 -43.94 50.95 30.84
N SER A 2 -43.60 49.67 30.66
CA SER A 2 -43.77 48.83 29.45
C SER A 2 -43.12 49.30 28.12
N SER A 3 -42.40 48.50 27.35
CA SER A 3 -41.93 47.12 27.46
C SER A 3 -40.77 46.97 26.49
N ALA A 4 -39.72 46.27 26.89
CA ALA A 4 -38.68 45.79 26.00
C ALA A 4 -39.25 44.72 25.07
N ILE A 5 -39.08 44.87 23.75
CA ILE A 5 -39.31 43.79 22.79
C ILE A 5 -37.99 43.06 22.66
N ALA A 6 -37.90 41.90 23.32
CA ALA A 6 -36.82 40.95 23.13
C ALA A 6 -36.88 40.40 21.69
N LEU A 7 -35.88 40.71 20.88
CA LEU A 7 -35.63 39.99 19.63
C LEU A 7 -34.98 38.67 20.02
N ALA A 8 -35.79 37.60 19.93
CA ALA A 8 -35.37 36.24 20.16
C ALA A 8 -34.23 35.88 19.19
N GLU A 9 -33.13 35.38 19.75
CA GLU A 9 -32.13 34.65 19.00
C GLU A 9 -32.80 33.40 18.44
N GLY A 10 -32.86 33.33 17.11
CA GLY A 10 -33.36 32.17 16.39
C GLY A 10 -32.44 30.99 16.62
N ALA A 11 -32.74 30.20 17.64
CA ALA A 11 -32.27 28.84 17.77
C ALA A 11 -32.78 28.04 16.57
N VAL A 12 -31.91 27.82 15.58
CA VAL A 12 -32.06 26.65 14.70
C VAL A 12 -31.67 25.43 15.52
N SER A 13 -32.59 24.98 16.36
CA SER A 13 -32.58 23.64 16.92
C SER A 13 -33.10 22.68 15.85
N ASP A 14 -32.28 22.38 14.84
CA ASP A 14 -32.51 21.22 13.98
C ASP A 14 -31.51 20.15 14.40
N GLY A 15 -32.03 19.15 15.11
CA GLY A 15 -31.28 18.08 15.74
C GLY A 15 -30.63 17.17 14.72
N PHE A 16 -29.43 17.55 14.28
CA PHE A 16 -28.45 16.61 13.75
C PHE A 16 -27.05 17.06 14.19
N ASP A 17 -26.79 16.93 15.49
CA ASP A 17 -25.43 16.94 16.07
C ASP A 17 -24.74 15.62 15.69
N VAL A 18 -24.52 15.42 14.40
CA VAL A 18 -23.65 14.37 13.89
C VAL A 18 -22.65 15.15 13.08
N GLY A 19 -21.48 15.41 13.68
CA GLY A 19 -20.47 16.23 13.05
C GLY A 19 -20.10 15.61 11.70
N ILE A 20 -19.64 16.43 10.75
CA ILE A 20 -19.06 15.91 9.50
C ILE A 20 -17.94 14.88 9.81
N GLY A 21 -17.28 15.01 10.97
CA GLY A 21 -16.36 14.01 11.52
C GLY A 21 -16.99 12.63 11.71
N ASP A 22 -18.10 12.52 12.45
CA ASP A 22 -18.80 11.25 12.69
C ASP A 22 -19.29 10.60 11.39
N LEU A 23 -19.71 11.41 10.42
CA LEU A 23 -20.12 10.91 9.10
C LEU A 23 -18.94 10.34 8.31
N LEU A 24 -17.75 10.98 8.40
CA LEU A 24 -16.53 10.52 7.75
C LEU A 24 -15.94 9.28 8.44
N ASP A 25 -16.04 9.19 9.77
CA ASP A 25 -15.61 8.03 10.55
C ASP A 25 -16.50 6.80 10.28
N GLY A 26 -17.79 7.00 9.98
CA GLY A 26 -18.68 5.94 9.50
C GLY A 26 -18.36 5.45 8.07
N ILE A 27 -17.67 6.27 7.28
CA ILE A 27 -17.05 5.89 5.99
C ILE A 27 -15.58 5.52 6.24
N ALA A 28 -15.24 4.97 7.41
CA ALA A 28 -13.98 4.30 7.59
C ALA A 28 -13.88 3.23 6.50
N ALA A 29 -12.89 3.38 5.63
CA ALA A 29 -12.60 2.42 4.58
C ALA A 29 -12.62 1.02 5.21
N PRO A 30 -13.25 0.01 4.58
CA PRO A 30 -13.23 -1.33 5.12
C PRO A 30 -11.79 -1.68 5.51
N GLU A 31 -11.62 -2.41 6.62
CA GLU A 31 -10.35 -3.03 7.00
C GLU A 31 -9.96 -4.04 5.91
N LEU A 32 -9.60 -3.51 4.75
CA LEU A 32 -9.07 -4.25 3.63
C LEU A 32 -7.76 -4.79 4.15
N GLU A 33 -7.69 -6.10 4.28
CA GLU A 33 -6.47 -6.78 4.64
C GLU A 33 -5.47 -6.56 3.50
N LEU A 34 -4.60 -5.56 3.67
CA LEU A 34 -3.55 -5.25 2.73
C LEU A 34 -2.29 -5.97 3.19
N PRO A 35 -1.69 -6.86 2.37
CA PRO A 35 -0.49 -7.59 2.75
C PRO A 35 0.65 -6.68 3.23
N CYS A 36 0.78 -5.48 2.66
CA CYS A 36 1.79 -4.48 3.04
C CYS A 36 1.51 -3.77 4.37
N ARG A 37 0.29 -3.88 4.92
CA ARG A 37 -0.08 -3.36 6.24
C ARG A 37 -0.13 -4.43 7.32
N SER A 38 -0.46 -5.67 6.96
CA SER A 38 -0.56 -6.80 7.90
C SER A 38 0.78 -7.53 8.13
N ARG A 39 1.81 -7.21 7.34
CA ARG A 39 3.16 -7.81 7.44
C ARG A 39 4.22 -6.73 7.68
N ASP A 40 5.45 -7.17 7.85
CA ASP A 40 6.61 -6.28 8.01
C ASP A 40 6.78 -5.35 6.78
N ALA A 41 6.68 -4.05 7.02
CA ALA A 41 6.77 -3.03 5.98
C ALA A 41 8.14 -3.02 5.28
N ASP A 42 9.22 -3.37 6.00
CA ASP A 42 10.59 -3.34 5.48
C ASP A 42 10.76 -4.30 4.29
N LEU A 43 9.95 -5.36 4.21
CA LEU A 43 9.95 -6.32 3.11
C LEU A 43 9.61 -5.66 1.75
N TRP A 44 8.70 -4.67 1.71
CA TRP A 44 8.35 -3.94 0.48
C TRP A 44 9.44 -2.98 0.02
N PHE A 45 10.39 -2.68 0.89
CA PHE A 45 11.49 -1.76 0.67
C PHE A 45 12.84 -2.48 0.71
N ALA A 46 12.84 -3.82 0.69
CA ALA A 46 14.06 -4.59 0.84
C ALA A 46 15.11 -4.29 -0.26
N GLU A 47 16.39 -4.35 0.11
CA GLU A 47 17.46 -4.20 -0.87
C GLU A 47 17.69 -5.48 -1.69
N SER A 48 17.42 -6.63 -1.07
CA SER A 48 17.64 -7.96 -1.64
C SER A 48 16.67 -8.24 -2.79
N PRO A 49 17.16 -8.66 -3.97
CA PRO A 49 16.28 -9.10 -5.05
C PRO A 49 15.29 -10.19 -4.62
N ALA A 50 15.73 -11.16 -3.80
CA ALA A 50 14.87 -12.27 -3.38
C ALA A 50 13.72 -11.81 -2.46
N GLU A 51 13.96 -10.78 -1.64
CA GLU A 51 12.94 -10.22 -0.75
C GLU A 51 11.94 -9.35 -1.51
N LEU A 52 12.40 -8.59 -2.50
CA LEU A 52 11.52 -7.85 -3.41
C LEU A 52 10.62 -8.79 -4.23
N GLU A 53 11.14 -9.91 -4.73
CA GLU A 53 10.31 -10.92 -5.40
C GLU A 53 9.28 -11.53 -4.44
N ARG A 54 9.65 -11.74 -3.17
CA ARG A 54 8.70 -12.20 -2.14
C ARG A 54 7.61 -11.15 -1.89
N ALA A 55 7.96 -9.89 -1.73
CA ALA A 55 7.00 -8.79 -1.57
C ALA A 55 6.06 -8.69 -2.78
N LYS A 56 6.61 -8.80 -4.01
CA LYS A 56 5.84 -8.82 -5.25
C LYS A 56 4.83 -9.97 -5.27
N ALA A 57 5.24 -11.17 -4.89
CA ALA A 57 4.35 -12.33 -4.79
C ALA A 57 3.23 -12.12 -3.77
N LEU A 58 3.54 -11.53 -2.60
CA LEU A 58 2.54 -11.20 -1.59
C LEU A 58 1.51 -10.15 -2.07
N CYS A 59 1.88 -9.29 -3.01
CA CYS A 59 0.97 -8.33 -3.62
C CYS A 59 0.01 -8.94 -4.66
N ALA A 60 0.17 -10.20 -5.05
CA ALA A 60 -0.60 -10.81 -6.14
C ALA A 60 -2.11 -10.72 -5.91
N ASP A 61 -2.59 -11.04 -4.71
CA ASP A 61 -4.02 -11.08 -4.38
C ASP A 61 -4.53 -9.81 -3.68
N CYS A 62 -3.74 -8.73 -3.71
CA CYS A 62 -4.11 -7.48 -3.06
C CYS A 62 -5.30 -6.79 -3.78
N PRO A 63 -6.39 -6.42 -3.06
CA PRO A 63 -7.60 -5.88 -3.68
C PRO A 63 -7.40 -4.51 -4.34
N VAL A 64 -6.35 -3.76 -3.93
CA VAL A 64 -6.06 -2.41 -4.43
C VAL A 64 -4.83 -2.37 -5.34
N ARG A 65 -4.41 -3.51 -5.89
CA ARG A 65 -3.15 -3.65 -6.66
C ARG A 65 -3.05 -2.62 -7.79
N GLU A 66 -4.09 -2.46 -8.59
CA GLU A 66 -4.13 -1.55 -9.73
C GLU A 66 -4.07 -0.08 -9.31
N ALA A 67 -4.89 0.32 -8.31
CA ALA A 67 -4.88 1.67 -7.77
C ALA A 67 -3.54 2.02 -7.12
N CYS A 68 -2.93 1.06 -6.41
CA CYS A 68 -1.61 1.20 -5.80
C CYS A 68 -0.52 1.41 -6.85
N LEU A 69 -0.52 0.63 -7.93
CA LEU A 69 0.42 0.78 -9.04
C LEU A 69 0.26 2.15 -9.73
N ALA A 70 -0.98 2.54 -10.03
CA ALA A 70 -1.26 3.85 -10.64
C ALA A 70 -0.75 5.01 -9.76
N GLY A 71 -0.98 4.93 -8.45
CA GLY A 71 -0.48 5.92 -7.49
C GLY A 71 1.05 6.00 -7.44
N ALA A 72 1.73 4.84 -7.44
CA ALA A 72 3.19 4.78 -7.43
C ALA A 72 3.81 5.36 -8.71
N LEU A 73 3.20 5.08 -9.88
CA LEU A 73 3.61 5.67 -11.15
C LEU A 73 3.43 7.20 -11.16
N ALA A 74 2.29 7.70 -10.68
CA ALA A 74 2.02 9.13 -10.61
C ALA A 74 3.03 9.88 -9.73
N ARG A 75 3.42 9.27 -8.60
CA ARG A 75 4.43 9.85 -7.70
C ARG A 75 5.88 9.63 -8.17
N ARG A 76 6.09 8.80 -9.20
CA ARG A 76 7.42 8.34 -9.63
C ARG A 76 8.22 7.78 -8.45
N GLU A 77 7.57 6.88 -7.73
CA GLU A 77 8.12 6.30 -6.52
C GLU A 77 9.53 5.72 -6.78
N PRO A 78 10.57 6.19 -6.06
CA PRO A 78 11.95 5.92 -6.45
C PRO A 78 12.36 4.45 -6.29
N TRP A 79 11.75 3.69 -5.38
CA TRP A 79 12.11 2.30 -5.09
C TRP A 79 11.01 1.53 -4.34
N GLY A 80 11.16 0.20 -4.27
CA GLY A 80 10.29 -0.70 -3.49
C GLY A 80 9.28 -1.45 -4.35
N VAL A 81 8.40 -2.22 -3.71
CA VAL A 81 7.32 -2.95 -4.37
C VAL A 81 6.00 -2.20 -4.24
N TRP A 82 5.37 -1.92 -5.37
CA TRP A 82 4.12 -1.17 -5.43
C TRP A 82 3.17 -1.83 -6.42
N GLY A 83 1.95 -2.15 -5.99
CA GLY A 83 0.95 -2.77 -6.85
C GLY A 83 1.44 -4.04 -7.55
N GLY A 84 2.30 -4.83 -6.90
CA GLY A 84 2.87 -6.05 -7.49
C GLY A 84 4.02 -5.82 -8.46
N GLU A 85 4.58 -4.61 -8.53
CA GLU A 85 5.72 -4.29 -9.38
C GLU A 85 6.90 -3.74 -8.59
N ILE A 86 8.12 -4.05 -9.06
CA ILE A 86 9.35 -3.57 -8.44
C ILE A 86 9.75 -2.26 -9.10
N PHE A 87 9.98 -1.23 -8.28
CA PHE A 87 10.48 0.07 -8.71
C PHE A 87 11.97 0.19 -8.43
N GLU A 88 12.70 0.75 -9.39
CA GLU A 88 14.09 1.17 -9.22
C GLU A 88 14.31 2.46 -10.00
N ARG A 89 14.74 3.52 -9.32
CA ARG A 89 14.95 4.87 -9.91
C ARG A 89 13.68 5.41 -10.61
N GLY A 90 12.50 5.15 -10.03
CA GLY A 90 11.23 5.65 -10.56
C GLY A 90 10.68 4.89 -11.76
N VAL A 91 11.31 3.79 -12.17
CA VAL A 91 10.83 2.93 -13.26
C VAL A 91 10.49 1.52 -12.76
N VAL A 92 9.48 0.91 -13.39
CA VAL A 92 9.14 -0.49 -13.14
C VAL A 92 10.18 -1.40 -13.79
N ILE A 93 10.68 -2.36 -13.03
CA ILE A 93 11.60 -3.39 -13.49
C ILE A 93 11.03 -4.78 -13.21
N ALA A 94 11.31 -5.74 -14.09
CA ALA A 94 10.84 -7.11 -13.90
C ALA A 94 11.51 -7.81 -12.71
N ARG A 95 12.78 -7.50 -12.45
CA ARG A 95 13.60 -8.07 -11.36
C ARG A 95 14.78 -7.16 -11.05
N LYS A 96 15.12 -6.99 -9.76
CA LYS A 96 16.30 -6.21 -9.34
C LYS A 96 17.57 -7.02 -9.57
N ARG A 97 18.60 -6.41 -10.18
CA ARG A 97 19.90 -7.06 -10.35
C ARG A 97 20.66 -7.04 -9.03
N PRO A 98 21.27 -8.16 -8.58
CA PRO A 98 22.09 -8.16 -7.38
C PRO A 98 23.25 -7.16 -7.53
N ARG A 99 23.55 -6.45 -6.44
CA ARG A 99 24.70 -5.54 -6.38
C ARG A 99 25.99 -6.33 -6.53
N GLY A 100 27.01 -5.69 -7.11
CA GLY A 100 28.36 -6.25 -7.27
C GLY A 100 28.73 -6.58 -8.72
N ARG A 101 29.99 -6.98 -8.90
CA ARG A 101 30.51 -7.38 -10.20
C ARG A 101 29.75 -8.63 -10.67
N PRO A 102 29.19 -8.66 -11.90
CA PRO A 102 28.62 -9.89 -12.44
C PRO A 102 29.62 -11.03 -12.26
N ARG A 103 29.16 -12.14 -11.67
CA ARG A 103 29.99 -13.32 -11.52
C ARG A 103 30.43 -13.76 -12.92
N LYS A 104 31.72 -14.03 -13.09
CA LYS A 104 32.30 -14.46 -14.38
C LYS A 104 31.58 -15.70 -14.95
N ASN A 105 30.98 -16.51 -14.06
CA ASN A 105 30.21 -17.70 -14.38
C ASN A 105 28.78 -17.59 -13.82
N ALA A 106 28.00 -16.57 -14.24
CA ALA A 106 26.60 -16.43 -13.81
C ALA A 106 25.65 -17.43 -14.49
N ALA A 107 26.07 -18.03 -15.60
CA ALA A 107 25.42 -19.21 -16.16
C ALA A 107 26.05 -20.43 -15.49
N LEU A 108 25.32 -21.05 -14.58
CA LEU A 108 25.44 -22.41 -14.02
C LEU A 108 24.88 -22.33 -12.59
N GLU A 109 23.56 -22.22 -12.46
CA GLU A 109 22.82 -22.87 -11.37
C GLU A 109 21.39 -23.09 -11.90
N PRO A 110 20.95 -24.33 -12.12
CA PRO A 110 19.58 -24.61 -12.48
C PRO A 110 18.67 -24.20 -11.32
N ALA A 111 17.52 -23.61 -11.66
CA ALA A 111 16.43 -23.31 -10.75
C ALA A 111 16.27 -24.45 -9.73
N ALA A 112 16.33 -24.09 -8.44
CA ALA A 112 16.10 -24.99 -7.32
C ALA A 112 14.90 -25.90 -7.61
N VAL A 113 15.20 -27.15 -7.96
CA VAL A 113 14.21 -28.22 -8.07
C VAL A 113 13.67 -28.45 -6.66
N ALA A 114 12.44 -28.01 -6.46
CA ALA A 114 11.58 -28.51 -5.41
C ALA A 114 11.57 -30.04 -5.46
N ARG A 115 12.05 -30.69 -4.39
CA ARG A 115 11.70 -32.06 -4.02
C ARG A 115 12.05 -32.30 -2.56
N SER A 116 11.08 -32.00 -1.70
CA SER A 116 10.92 -32.68 -0.41
C SER A 116 9.42 -32.87 -0.15
N ALA A 117 8.89 -34.04 -0.52
CA ALA A 117 7.74 -34.68 0.12
C ALA A 117 7.61 -36.15 -0.35
N ALA A 118 7.35 -37.03 0.63
CA ALA A 118 6.87 -38.41 0.58
C ALA A 118 7.90 -39.53 0.83
N ALA A 119 8.10 -39.83 2.11
CA ALA A 119 8.14 -41.18 2.67
C ALA A 119 7.36 -41.17 3.99
#